data_AF-A0A9P0ZWC4-F1
#
_entry.id   AF-A0A9P0ZWC4-F1
#
_cell.length_a   1.000
_cell.length_b   1.000
_cell.length_c   1.000
_cell.angle_alpha   90.00
_cell.angle_beta   90.00
_cell.angle_gamma   90.00
#
_symmetry.space_group_name_H-M   'P 1'
#
loop_
_entity.id
_entity.type
_entity.pdbx_description
1 polymer ?
#
loop_
_entity_poly.entity_id
_entity_poly.type
_entity_poly.pdbx_seq_one_letter_code
_entity_poly.pdbx_strand_id
1 'polypeptide(L)'
;MAGHYNFVCGIMKVSWNLDTLGDFVIMRSNGQPVYNFCVTVDDATMAISHVIRAEEHLPNTLRQALIYKSLGFPMPSFAHVSLILAPDRSKLSKRHGATSVGQFKEMGYLPRAMVNYLALLGWGDGTENEFFTLEKLVEKFTIDRVNKGGAIFDSTKLRWMNGQHLRYLPSEELINIIGSRWKDTGILTESGGTFVQEAVLLLKDGIDLINDSEKVLSNLLCYPFYETLTSADYWMMGFVKSPIAC
;
A
#
# COMPACT_ATOMS: atom_id res chain seq x y z
N MET A 1 0.54 -19.49 -43.01
CA MET A 1 0.20 -18.06 -42.92
C MET A 1 0.87 -17.53 -41.66
N ALA A 2 2.03 -16.89 -41.77
CA ALA A 2 2.68 -16.26 -40.64
C ALA A 2 1.85 -15.04 -40.23
N GLY A 3 0.99 -15.22 -39.23
CA GLY A 3 0.17 -14.15 -38.68
C GLY A 3 0.96 -13.39 -37.63
N HIS A 4 1.15 -12.08 -37.82
CA HIS A 4 1.64 -11.21 -36.75
C HIS A 4 0.46 -10.67 -35.96
N TYR A 5 0.43 -10.91 -34.65
CA TYR A 5 -0.50 -10.24 -33.74
C TYR A 5 0.21 -9.08 -33.05
N ASN A 6 -0.38 -7.90 -33.17
CA ASN A 6 0.08 -6.69 -32.50
C ASN A 6 -0.83 -6.43 -31.30
N PHE A 7 -0.27 -6.43 -30.10
CA PHE A 7 -0.98 -5.98 -28.91
C PHE A 7 -0.46 -4.62 -28.49
N VAL A 8 -1.38 -3.74 -28.12
CA VAL A 8 -1.07 -2.52 -27.40
C VAL A 8 -1.09 -2.89 -25.93
N CYS A 9 0.08 -2.88 -25.30
CA CYS A 9 0.28 -3.08 -23.87
C CYS A 9 0.67 -1.72 -23.28
N GLY A 10 -0.32 -0.89 -22.95
CA GLY A 10 -0.07 0.55 -22.74
C GLY A 10 0.62 1.18 -23.97
N ILE A 11 1.70 1.94 -23.78
CA ILE A 11 2.49 2.59 -24.87
C ILE A 11 3.49 1.61 -25.55
N MET A 12 3.24 0.29 -25.51
CA MET A 12 4.18 -0.70 -26.05
C MET A 12 3.48 -1.65 -27.03
N LYS A 13 3.93 -1.63 -28.27
CA LYS A 13 3.50 -2.57 -29.31
C LYS A 13 4.32 -3.84 -29.19
N VAL A 14 3.67 -4.94 -28.81
CA VAL A 14 4.32 -6.25 -28.75
C VAL A 14 3.84 -7.07 -29.94
N SER A 15 4.79 -7.57 -30.72
CA SER A 15 4.55 -8.46 -31.86
C SER A 15 5.09 -9.84 -31.56
N TRP A 16 4.28 -10.87 -31.78
CA TRP A 16 4.68 -12.25 -31.59
C TRP A 16 4.70 -13.00 -32.92
N ASN A 17 5.64 -13.92 -33.08
CA ASN A 17 5.55 -14.95 -34.10
C ASN A 17 4.71 -16.11 -33.55
N LEU A 18 3.66 -16.49 -34.26
CA LEU A 18 2.77 -17.58 -33.87
C LEU A 18 3.46 -18.95 -33.87
N ASP A 19 4.52 -19.11 -34.65
CA ASP A 19 5.24 -20.38 -34.75
C ASP A 19 5.88 -20.81 -33.42
N THR A 20 6.02 -19.89 -32.46
CA THR A 20 6.62 -20.16 -31.15
C THR A 20 5.61 -20.53 -30.06
N LEU A 21 4.30 -20.40 -30.30
CA LEU A 21 3.28 -20.56 -29.27
C LEU A 21 2.89 -22.03 -29.04
N GLY A 22 2.90 -22.83 -30.10
CA GLY A 22 2.38 -24.21 -30.12
C GLY A 22 0.89 -24.31 -29.76
N ASP A 23 0.36 -25.53 -29.83
CA ASP A 23 -0.98 -25.82 -29.32
C ASP A 23 -0.98 -25.79 -27.80
N PHE A 24 -1.99 -25.16 -27.22
CA PHE A 24 -2.14 -25.07 -25.77
C PHE A 24 -3.50 -25.62 -25.33
N VAL A 25 -3.51 -26.21 -24.14
CA VAL A 25 -4.71 -26.78 -23.54
C VAL A 25 -5.68 -25.66 -23.17
N ILE A 26 -6.95 -25.78 -23.56
CA ILE A 26 -8.04 -24.88 -23.14
C ILE A 26 -9.02 -25.56 -22.16
N MET A 27 -9.06 -26.89 -22.15
CA MET A 27 -9.89 -27.70 -21.27
C MET A 27 -9.16 -28.99 -20.91
N ARG A 28 -9.24 -29.38 -19.63
CA ARG A 28 -8.67 -30.64 -19.11
C ARG A 28 -9.55 -31.83 -19.47
N SER A 29 -9.00 -33.04 -19.39
CA SER A 29 -9.73 -34.29 -19.66
C SER A 29 -10.94 -34.52 -18.73
N ASN A 30 -10.92 -33.92 -17.53
CA ASN A 30 -12.04 -33.94 -16.59
C ASN A 30 -13.13 -32.88 -16.89
N GLY A 31 -13.07 -32.21 -18.05
CA GLY A 31 -14.03 -31.20 -18.47
C GLY A 31 -13.84 -29.81 -17.84
N GLN A 32 -12.82 -29.62 -16.99
CA GLN A 32 -12.58 -28.31 -16.37
C GLN A 32 -11.79 -27.39 -17.33
N PRO A 33 -12.29 -26.17 -17.62
CA PRO A 33 -11.55 -25.19 -18.39
C PRO A 33 -10.30 -24.71 -17.64
N VAL A 34 -9.27 -24.31 -18.38
CA VAL A 34 -8.05 -23.74 -17.78
C VAL A 34 -8.07 -22.21 -17.78
N TYR A 35 -7.18 -21.61 -16.99
CA TYR A 35 -7.06 -20.17 -16.77
C TYR A 35 -7.27 -19.30 -18.02
N ASN A 36 -6.55 -19.56 -19.13
CA ASN A 36 -6.66 -18.72 -20.33
C ASN A 36 -8.05 -18.78 -20.98
N PHE A 37 -8.75 -19.90 -20.90
CA PHE A 37 -10.11 -20.02 -21.39
C PHE A 37 -11.10 -19.36 -20.45
N CYS A 38 -11.03 -19.65 -19.14
CA CYS A 38 -11.93 -19.05 -18.15
C CYS A 38 -11.85 -17.52 -18.18
N VAL A 39 -10.65 -16.96 -18.05
CA VAL A 39 -10.44 -15.51 -17.99
C VAL A 39 -10.96 -14.82 -19.24
N THR A 40 -10.69 -15.37 -20.44
CA THR A 40 -11.19 -14.77 -21.69
C THR A 40 -12.72 -14.78 -21.77
N VAL A 41 -13.36 -15.89 -21.37
CA VAL A 41 -14.83 -15.99 -21.39
C VAL A 41 -15.44 -15.07 -20.33
N ASP A 42 -14.88 -15.03 -19.13
CA ASP A 42 -15.35 -14.18 -18.03
C ASP A 42 -15.19 -12.71 -18.40
N ASP A 43 -14.01 -12.28 -18.85
CA ASP A 43 -13.75 -10.90 -19.28
C ASP A 43 -14.72 -10.48 -20.41
N ALA A 44 -14.96 -11.35 -21.40
CA ALA A 44 -15.88 -11.06 -22.50
C ALA A 44 -17.34 -10.95 -22.04
N THR A 45 -17.79 -11.88 -21.21
CA THR A 45 -19.18 -11.93 -20.71
C THR A 45 -19.48 -10.86 -19.67
N MET A 46 -18.46 -10.41 -18.93
CA MET A 46 -18.53 -9.27 -18.01
C MET A 46 -18.28 -7.92 -18.70
N ALA A 47 -18.12 -7.92 -20.03
CA ALA A 47 -17.88 -6.71 -20.84
C ALA A 47 -16.69 -5.87 -20.36
N ILE A 48 -15.60 -6.54 -19.96
CA ILE A 48 -14.36 -5.86 -19.56
C ILE A 48 -13.79 -5.09 -20.75
N SER A 49 -13.54 -3.81 -20.55
CA SER A 49 -13.00 -2.91 -21.59
C SER A 49 -11.47 -2.80 -21.53
N HIS A 50 -10.89 -2.85 -20.32
CA HIS A 50 -9.47 -2.68 -20.07
C HIS A 50 -8.99 -3.74 -19.07
N VAL A 51 -8.05 -4.58 -19.49
CA VAL A 51 -7.37 -5.56 -18.63
C VAL A 51 -6.04 -4.96 -18.18
N ILE A 52 -5.97 -4.58 -16.89
CA ILE A 52 -4.77 -4.02 -16.26
C ILE A 52 -4.19 -5.06 -15.29
N ARG A 53 -2.99 -5.55 -15.52
CA ARG A 53 -2.38 -6.63 -14.71
C ARG A 53 -0.85 -6.61 -14.74
N ALA A 54 -0.20 -7.42 -13.92
CA ALA A 54 1.27 -7.50 -13.90
C ALA A 54 1.86 -8.03 -15.22
N GLU A 55 3.04 -7.54 -15.61
CA GLU A 55 3.76 -7.91 -16.85
C GLU A 55 4.09 -9.39 -16.99
N GLU A 56 4.13 -10.14 -15.89
CA GLU A 56 4.26 -11.60 -15.90
C GLU A 56 3.13 -12.31 -16.66
N HIS A 57 1.97 -11.65 -16.82
CA HIS A 57 0.86 -12.17 -17.62
C HIS A 57 0.95 -11.81 -19.11
N LEU A 58 1.98 -11.09 -19.55
CA LEU A 58 2.14 -10.71 -20.96
C LEU A 58 2.11 -11.93 -21.92
N PRO A 59 2.76 -13.08 -21.62
CA PRO A 59 2.66 -14.27 -22.46
C PRO A 59 1.25 -14.88 -22.51
N ASN A 60 0.42 -14.67 -21.49
CA ASN A 60 -0.96 -15.16 -21.46
C ASN A 60 -1.87 -14.35 -22.39
N THR A 61 -1.58 -13.06 -22.58
CA THR A 61 -2.33 -12.18 -23.49
C THR A 61 -2.38 -12.73 -24.92
N LEU A 62 -1.28 -13.31 -25.40
CA LEU A 62 -1.23 -13.92 -26.73
C LEU A 62 -2.22 -15.09 -26.87
N ARG A 63 -2.25 -15.99 -25.87
CA ARG A 63 -3.18 -17.14 -25.86
C ARG A 63 -4.63 -16.68 -25.74
N GLN A 64 -4.88 -15.74 -24.83
CA GLN A 64 -6.21 -15.16 -24.62
C GLN A 64 -6.73 -14.48 -25.88
N ALA A 65 -5.88 -13.74 -26.59
CA ALA A 65 -6.25 -13.08 -27.84
C ALA A 65 -6.68 -14.06 -28.95
N LEU A 66 -6.03 -15.22 -29.05
CA LEU A 66 -6.45 -16.28 -29.97
C LEU A 66 -7.82 -16.85 -29.58
N ILE A 67 -8.09 -16.99 -28.28
CA ILE A 67 -9.39 -17.44 -27.78
C ILE A 67 -10.47 -16.39 -28.08
N TYR A 68 -10.25 -15.11 -27.78
CA TYR A 68 -11.15 -14.00 -28.11
C TYR A 68 -11.53 -14.03 -29.59
N LYS A 69 -10.52 -14.11 -30.47
CA LYS A 69 -10.72 -14.17 -31.91
C LYS A 69 -11.50 -15.41 -32.35
N SER A 70 -11.19 -16.57 -31.78
CA SER A 70 -11.83 -17.85 -32.15
C SER A 70 -13.29 -17.90 -31.73
N LEU A 71 -13.63 -17.27 -30.60
CA LEU A 71 -15.01 -17.19 -30.09
C LEU A 71 -15.78 -15.98 -30.65
N GLY A 72 -15.14 -15.12 -31.45
CA GLY A 72 -15.77 -13.92 -32.02
C GLY A 72 -16.07 -12.82 -30.99
N PHE A 73 -15.39 -12.84 -29.84
CA PHE A 73 -15.57 -11.83 -28.80
C PHE A 73 -14.77 -10.54 -29.09
N PRO A 74 -15.27 -9.37 -28.64
CA PRO A 74 -14.50 -8.13 -28.70
C PRO A 74 -13.27 -8.25 -27.80
N MET A 75 -12.12 -7.81 -28.31
CA MET A 75 -10.86 -7.84 -27.55
C MET A 75 -10.76 -6.58 -26.67
N PRO A 76 -10.48 -6.71 -25.36
CA PRO A 76 -10.25 -5.56 -24.51
C PRO A 76 -8.89 -4.91 -24.80
N SER A 77 -8.74 -3.68 -24.34
CA SER A 77 -7.43 -3.03 -24.24
C SER A 77 -6.60 -3.69 -23.13
N PHE A 78 -5.31 -3.90 -23.36
CA PHE A 78 -4.42 -4.48 -22.34
C PHE A 78 -3.41 -3.42 -21.86
N ALA A 79 -3.19 -3.37 -20.55
CA ALA A 79 -2.07 -2.64 -19.96
C ALA A 79 -1.37 -3.56 -18.97
N HIS A 80 -0.05 -3.73 -19.15
CA HIS A 80 0.73 -4.51 -18.22
C HIS A 80 1.63 -3.61 -17.38
N VAL A 81 1.48 -3.70 -16.06
CA VAL A 81 2.22 -2.93 -15.08
C VAL A 81 3.50 -3.69 -14.73
N SER A 82 4.62 -2.98 -14.68
CA SER A 82 5.93 -3.55 -14.37
C SER A 82 5.98 -4.17 -12.97
N LEU A 83 6.87 -5.15 -12.80
CA LEU A 83 7.08 -5.77 -11.51
C LEU A 83 7.65 -4.78 -10.49
N ILE A 84 7.21 -4.93 -9.24
CA ILE A 84 7.85 -4.31 -8.09
C ILE A 84 9.12 -5.09 -7.77
N LEU A 85 10.23 -4.36 -7.70
CA LEU A 85 11.56 -4.91 -7.46
C LEU A 85 11.97 -4.72 -6.00
N ALA A 86 12.80 -5.61 -5.48
CA ALA A 86 13.51 -5.43 -4.23
C ALA A 86 14.70 -4.45 -4.43
N PRO A 87 15.34 -3.96 -3.35
CA PRO A 87 16.51 -3.07 -3.45
C PRO A 87 17.68 -3.64 -4.27
N ASP A 88 17.81 -4.96 -4.31
CA ASP A 88 18.79 -5.69 -5.13
C ASP A 88 18.37 -5.86 -6.61
N ARG A 89 17.25 -5.26 -7.01
CA ARG A 89 16.60 -5.34 -8.33
C ARG A 89 16.05 -6.73 -8.70
N SER A 90 16.05 -7.68 -7.78
CA SER A 90 15.32 -8.93 -7.95
C SER A 90 13.81 -8.71 -7.79
N LYS A 91 12.99 -9.69 -8.18
CA LYS A 91 11.53 -9.62 -7.95
C LYS A 91 11.25 -9.56 -6.45
N LEU A 92 10.45 -8.58 -6.02
CA LEU A 92 10.02 -8.49 -4.62
C LEU A 92 9.30 -9.79 -4.23
N SER A 93 9.65 -10.34 -3.09
CA SER A 93 9.18 -11.64 -2.63
C SER A 93 9.24 -11.72 -1.11
N LYS A 94 8.57 -12.72 -0.51
CA LYS A 94 8.54 -12.92 0.95
C LYS A 94 9.93 -13.01 1.60
N ARG A 95 10.99 -13.32 0.84
CA ARG A 95 12.37 -13.37 1.33
C ARG A 95 12.93 -11.99 1.71
N HIS A 96 12.33 -10.92 1.18
CA HIS A 96 12.77 -9.55 1.39
C HIS A 96 12.07 -8.85 2.57
N GLY A 97 11.27 -9.58 3.36
CA GLY A 97 10.58 -9.07 4.55
C GLY A 97 9.06 -9.01 4.39
N ALA A 98 8.44 -8.00 5.02
CA ALA A 98 7.00 -7.76 4.93
C ALA A 98 6.60 -7.51 3.48
N THR A 99 5.75 -8.38 2.94
CA THR A 99 5.29 -8.31 1.54
C THR A 99 3.77 -8.38 1.41
N SER A 100 3.07 -8.67 2.50
CA SER A 100 1.61 -8.62 2.53
C SER A 100 1.13 -7.31 3.14
N VAL A 101 0.05 -6.76 2.57
CA VAL A 101 -0.63 -5.57 3.12
C VAL A 101 -1.08 -5.78 4.58
N GLY A 102 -1.40 -7.01 4.98
CA GLY A 102 -1.74 -7.36 6.36
C GLY A 102 -0.58 -7.15 7.33
N GLN A 103 0.63 -7.58 6.98
CA GLN A 103 1.83 -7.34 7.80
C GLN A 103 2.12 -5.84 7.97
N PHE A 104 1.99 -5.05 6.89
CA PHE A 104 2.16 -3.59 7.01
C PHE A 104 1.10 -2.96 7.92
N LYS A 105 -0.14 -3.43 7.89
CA LYS A 105 -1.17 -2.99 8.84
C LYS A 105 -0.77 -3.30 10.29
N GLU A 106 -0.29 -4.51 10.57
CA GLU A 106 0.18 -4.92 11.91
C GLU A 106 1.37 -4.08 12.40
N MET A 107 2.24 -3.64 11.48
CA MET A 107 3.36 -2.74 11.76
C MET A 107 2.92 -1.28 12.03
N GLY A 108 1.65 -0.94 11.84
CA GLY A 108 1.12 0.40 12.09
C GLY A 108 1.17 1.35 10.90
N TYR A 109 1.23 0.82 9.67
CA TYR A 109 1.06 1.63 8.45
C TYR A 109 -0.43 1.94 8.21
N LEU A 110 -0.70 3.17 7.80
CA LEU A 110 -2.02 3.63 7.40
C LEU A 110 -2.39 3.11 6.00
N PRO A 111 -3.65 2.66 5.79
CA PRO A 111 -4.13 2.25 4.47
C PRO A 111 -3.94 3.34 3.41
N ARG A 112 -4.22 4.61 3.75
CA ARG A 112 -4.07 5.76 2.85
C ARG A 112 -2.63 6.02 2.41
N ALA A 113 -1.66 5.84 3.31
CA ALA A 113 -0.25 5.96 3.00
C ALA A 113 0.21 4.82 2.08
N MET A 114 -0.25 3.60 2.34
CA MET A 114 0.03 2.45 1.49
C MET A 114 -0.51 2.66 0.07
N VAL A 115 -1.73 3.16 -0.07
CA VAL A 115 -2.30 3.47 -1.40
C VAL A 115 -1.49 4.54 -2.12
N ASN A 116 -1.16 5.65 -1.45
CA ASN A 116 -0.30 6.70 -2.03
C ASN A 116 1.05 6.11 -2.47
N TYR A 117 1.67 5.29 -1.64
CA TYR A 117 2.97 4.73 -1.94
C TYR A 117 2.93 3.79 -3.15
N LEU A 118 1.98 2.84 -3.15
CA LEU A 118 1.80 1.88 -4.24
C LEU A 118 1.44 2.59 -5.55
N ALA A 119 0.64 3.65 -5.50
CA ALA A 119 0.32 4.44 -6.69
C ALA A 119 1.58 5.09 -7.30
N LEU A 120 2.58 5.46 -6.49
CA LEU A 120 3.83 6.06 -6.98
C LEU A 120 4.86 5.02 -7.43
N LEU A 121 4.59 3.73 -7.25
CA LEU A 121 5.43 2.66 -7.80
C LEU A 121 5.17 2.50 -9.29
N GLY A 122 5.85 3.33 -10.08
CA GLY A 122 5.75 3.30 -11.54
C GLY A 122 4.73 4.27 -12.11
N TRP A 123 4.18 5.21 -11.34
CA TRP A 123 3.36 6.30 -11.85
C TRP A 123 3.69 7.62 -11.14
N GLY A 124 3.45 8.74 -11.80
CA GLY A 124 3.54 10.08 -11.22
C GLY A 124 2.64 11.05 -11.96
N ASP A 125 2.27 12.15 -11.32
CA ASP A 125 1.38 13.16 -11.91
C ASP A 125 2.13 14.18 -12.81
N GLY A 126 3.38 13.88 -13.17
CA GLY A 126 4.24 14.76 -13.96
C GLY A 126 4.88 15.90 -13.15
N THR A 127 4.70 15.92 -11.84
CA THR A 127 5.32 16.89 -10.92
C THR A 127 6.21 16.17 -9.90
N GLU A 128 6.88 16.93 -9.04
CA GLU A 128 7.63 16.40 -7.89
C GLU A 128 6.75 16.10 -6.67
N ASN A 129 5.43 16.23 -6.80
CA ASN A 129 4.51 15.93 -5.71
C ASN A 129 4.51 14.43 -5.40
N GLU A 130 4.79 14.07 -4.15
CA GLU A 130 4.75 12.68 -3.69
C GLU A 130 3.58 12.41 -2.72
N PHE A 131 2.89 13.46 -2.26
CA PHE A 131 1.80 13.34 -1.31
C PHE A 131 0.44 13.43 -2.03
N PHE A 132 -0.36 12.37 -1.94
CA PHE A 132 -1.69 12.31 -2.50
C PHE A 132 -2.69 11.69 -1.53
N THR A 133 -3.89 12.28 -1.48
CA THR A 133 -5.07 11.60 -0.93
C THR A 133 -5.66 10.70 -2.00
N LEU A 134 -6.56 9.78 -1.61
CA LEU A 134 -7.23 8.89 -2.56
C LEU A 134 -8.02 9.70 -3.61
N GLU A 135 -8.68 10.77 -3.19
CA GLU A 135 -9.47 11.64 -4.06
C GLU A 135 -8.59 12.30 -5.12
N LYS A 136 -7.42 12.82 -4.70
CA LYS A 136 -6.44 13.42 -5.62
C LYS A 136 -5.84 12.39 -6.58
N LEU A 137 -5.64 11.15 -6.14
CA LEU A 137 -5.21 10.06 -7.03
C LEU A 137 -6.29 9.78 -8.08
N VAL A 138 -7.56 9.65 -7.67
CA VAL A 138 -8.66 9.43 -8.61
C VAL A 138 -8.77 10.56 -9.64
N GLU A 139 -8.59 11.80 -9.22
CA GLU A 139 -8.63 12.97 -10.11
C GLU A 139 -7.46 12.98 -11.12
N LYS A 140 -6.24 12.66 -10.67
CA LYS A 140 -5.02 12.81 -11.46
C LYS A 140 -4.59 11.56 -12.22
N PHE A 141 -5.04 10.38 -11.81
CA PHE A 141 -4.55 9.12 -12.33
C PHE A 141 -4.91 8.96 -13.80
N THR A 142 -3.90 8.62 -14.60
CA THR A 142 -4.03 8.31 -16.02
C THR A 142 -3.11 7.15 -16.33
N ILE A 143 -3.61 6.18 -17.09
CA ILE A 143 -2.84 4.98 -17.44
C ILE A 143 -1.62 5.31 -18.32
N ASP A 144 -1.70 6.40 -19.10
CA ASP A 144 -0.63 6.84 -20.01
C ASP A 144 0.65 7.27 -19.29
N ARG A 145 0.55 7.57 -17.99
CA ARG A 145 1.69 7.98 -17.15
C ARG A 145 2.31 6.83 -16.36
N VAL A 146 1.82 5.60 -16.56
CA VAL A 146 2.43 4.43 -15.97
C VAL A 146 3.72 4.09 -16.74
N ASN A 147 4.84 4.13 -16.01
CA ASN A 147 6.18 3.86 -16.50
C ASN A 147 6.41 2.37 -16.73
N LYS A 148 7.29 2.06 -17.69
CA LYS A 148 7.67 0.69 -18.09
C LYS A 148 8.78 0.09 -17.22
N GLY A 149 9.47 0.91 -16.44
CA GLY A 149 10.56 0.47 -15.57
C GLY A 149 10.02 -0.17 -14.31
N GLY A 150 10.61 -1.30 -13.89
CA GLY A 150 10.31 -1.89 -12.59
C GLY A 150 10.58 -0.89 -11.46
N ALA A 151 9.60 -0.71 -10.58
CA ALA A 151 9.72 0.22 -9.46
C ALA A 151 10.37 -0.50 -8.26
N ILE A 152 11.43 0.08 -7.71
CA ILE A 152 12.10 -0.47 -6.53
C ILE A 152 11.29 -0.13 -5.29
N PHE A 153 10.97 -1.15 -4.49
CA PHE A 153 10.35 -0.98 -3.19
C PHE A 153 11.38 -0.44 -2.19
N ASP A 154 11.14 0.79 -1.74
CA ASP A 154 11.86 1.50 -0.70
C ASP A 154 11.02 1.61 0.59
N SER A 155 11.40 0.84 1.60
CA SER A 155 10.73 0.82 2.92
C SER A 155 10.94 2.12 3.71
N THR A 156 12.06 2.81 3.50
CA THR A 156 12.36 4.10 4.15
C THR A 156 11.43 5.17 3.63
N LYS A 157 11.25 5.23 2.30
CA LYS A 157 10.28 6.13 1.67
C LYS A 157 8.85 5.85 2.11
N LEU A 158 8.45 4.57 2.16
CA LEU A 158 7.12 4.20 2.65
C LEU A 158 6.90 4.64 4.11
N ARG A 159 7.90 4.47 4.98
CA ARG A 159 7.83 4.93 6.38
C ARG A 159 7.69 6.45 6.47
N TRP A 160 8.53 7.21 5.75
CA TRP A 160 8.43 8.67 5.70
C TRP A 160 7.06 9.14 5.22
N MET A 161 6.55 8.52 4.14
CA MET A 161 5.24 8.84 3.58
C MET A 161 4.12 8.55 4.59
N ASN A 162 4.22 7.45 5.33
CA ASN A 162 3.28 7.14 6.39
C ASN A 162 3.24 8.22 7.48
N GLY A 163 4.40 8.74 7.89
CA GLY A 163 4.50 9.88 8.80
C GLY A 163 3.81 11.14 8.25
N GLN A 164 3.97 11.44 6.95
CA GLN A 164 3.26 12.57 6.33
C GLN A 164 1.74 12.38 6.40
N HIS A 165 1.26 11.17 6.14
CA HIS A 165 -0.17 10.84 6.24
C HIS A 165 -0.69 10.88 7.67
N LEU A 166 0.09 10.44 8.67
CA LEU A 166 -0.26 10.57 10.09
C LEU A 166 -0.42 12.04 10.50
N ARG A 167 0.51 12.91 10.10
CA ARG A 167 0.44 14.35 10.40
C ARG A 167 -0.72 15.05 9.70
N TYR A 168 -1.09 14.57 8.52
CA TYR A 168 -2.23 15.09 7.76
C TYR A 168 -3.60 14.69 8.34
N LEU A 169 -3.67 13.66 9.18
CA LEU A 169 -4.93 13.25 9.79
C LEU A 169 -5.58 14.36 10.63
N PRO A 170 -6.91 14.48 10.61
CA PRO A 170 -7.64 15.23 11.62
C PRO A 170 -7.28 14.71 13.01
N SER A 171 -7.08 15.63 13.96
CA SER A 171 -6.64 15.26 15.31
C SER A 171 -7.57 14.24 15.96
N GLU A 172 -8.89 14.38 15.79
CA GLU A 172 -9.88 13.45 16.33
C GLU A 172 -9.69 12.01 15.79
N GLU A 173 -9.44 11.86 14.49
CA GLU A 173 -9.20 10.55 13.88
C GLU A 173 -7.90 9.93 14.41
N LEU A 174 -6.84 10.73 14.51
CA LEU A 174 -5.55 10.29 15.05
C LEU A 174 -5.66 9.84 16.51
N ILE A 175 -6.38 10.61 17.33
CA ILE A 175 -6.64 10.30 18.74
C ILE A 175 -7.38 8.98 18.87
N ASN A 176 -8.41 8.75 18.05
CA ASN A 176 -9.17 7.50 18.08
C ASN A 176 -8.31 6.29 17.68
N ILE A 177 -7.52 6.42 16.62
CA ILE A 177 -6.64 5.34 16.13
C ILE A 177 -5.59 4.98 17.18
N ILE A 178 -4.85 5.96 17.69
CA ILE A 178 -3.75 5.73 18.65
C ILE A 178 -4.31 5.33 20.02
N GLY A 179 -5.37 6.00 20.49
CA GLY A 179 -6.02 5.69 21.76
C GLY A 179 -6.58 4.26 21.80
N SER A 180 -7.25 3.82 20.73
CA SER A 180 -7.69 2.41 20.61
C SER A 180 -6.49 1.47 20.67
N ARG A 181 -5.40 1.80 19.97
CA ARG A 181 -4.20 0.97 19.95
C ARG A 181 -3.58 0.84 21.34
N TRP A 182 -3.43 1.94 22.09
CA TRP A 182 -2.87 1.91 23.45
C TRP A 182 -3.73 1.10 24.42
N LYS A 183 -5.05 1.14 24.24
CA LYS A 183 -5.97 0.30 25.01
C LYS A 183 -5.81 -1.19 24.66
N ASP A 184 -5.77 -1.50 23.36
CA ASP A 184 -5.65 -2.87 22.87
C ASP A 184 -4.31 -3.52 23.28
N THR A 185 -3.23 -2.74 23.37
CA THR A 185 -1.91 -3.22 23.84
C THR A 185 -1.78 -3.22 25.37
N GLY A 186 -2.78 -2.69 26.09
CA GLY A 186 -2.80 -2.64 27.55
C GLY A 186 -1.88 -1.57 28.16
N ILE A 187 -1.37 -0.62 27.36
CA ILE A 187 -0.59 0.52 27.87
C ILE A 187 -1.48 1.43 28.70
N LEU A 188 -2.72 1.64 28.24
CA LEU A 188 -3.75 2.40 28.95
C LEU A 188 -5.00 1.53 29.13
N THR A 189 -5.79 1.83 30.16
CA THR A 189 -7.08 1.17 30.41
C THR A 189 -8.21 1.75 29.55
N GLU A 190 -8.07 3.01 29.13
CA GLU A 190 -9.05 3.76 28.35
C GLU A 190 -8.44 4.24 27.03
N SER A 191 -9.28 4.34 26.00
CA SER A 191 -8.88 4.76 24.64
C SER A 191 -9.14 6.25 24.37
N GLY A 192 -9.56 7.01 25.38
CA GLY A 192 -9.97 8.41 25.24
C GLY A 192 -9.74 9.20 26.52
N GLY A 193 -10.34 10.38 26.61
CA GLY A 193 -10.15 11.32 27.72
C GLY A 193 -8.99 12.29 27.50
N THR A 194 -8.90 13.31 28.36
CA THR A 194 -7.99 14.44 28.19
C THR A 194 -6.53 14.01 28.10
N PHE A 195 -6.11 13.04 28.92
CA PHE A 195 -4.74 12.53 28.88
C PHE A 195 -4.38 11.94 27.50
N VAL A 196 -5.25 11.10 26.93
CA VAL A 196 -5.03 10.48 25.61
C VAL A 196 -4.96 11.55 24.53
N GLN A 197 -5.87 12.54 24.58
CA GLN A 197 -5.89 13.63 23.62
C GLN A 197 -4.59 14.42 23.63
N GLU A 198 -4.16 14.89 24.81
CA GLU A 198 -2.93 15.67 24.98
C GLU A 198 -1.68 14.85 24.62
N ALA A 199 -1.61 13.59 25.06
CA ALA A 199 -0.49 12.71 24.75
C ALA A 199 -0.37 12.43 23.24
N VAL A 200 -1.48 12.15 22.55
CA VAL A 200 -1.47 11.94 21.10
C VAL A 200 -1.03 13.19 20.36
N LEU A 201 -1.55 14.36 20.75
CA LEU A 201 -1.18 15.64 20.13
C LEU A 201 0.31 15.96 20.33
N LEU A 202 0.87 15.67 21.50
CA LEU A 202 2.29 15.82 21.79
C LEU A 202 3.16 14.92 20.91
N LEU A 203 2.70 13.71 20.63
CA LEU A 203 3.46 12.70 19.87
C LEU A 203 3.30 12.82 18.36
N LYS A 204 2.25 13.51 17.88
CA LYS A 204 1.82 13.56 16.47
C LYS A 204 2.97 13.82 15.49
N ASP A 205 3.86 14.76 15.80
CA ASP A 205 4.94 15.16 14.90
C ASP A 205 6.20 14.29 15.02
N GLY A 206 6.30 13.47 16.05
CA GLY A 206 7.47 12.63 16.36
C GLY A 206 7.34 11.15 15.97
N ILE A 207 6.22 10.74 15.37
CA ILE A 207 5.96 9.35 14.99
C ILE A 207 5.79 9.20 13.47
N ASP A 208 6.26 8.07 12.94
CA ASP A 208 6.08 7.71 11.53
C ASP A 208 5.15 6.51 11.36
N LEU A 209 4.99 5.68 12.38
CA LEU A 209 4.05 4.56 12.46
C LEU A 209 3.18 4.69 13.71
N ILE A 210 1.97 4.12 13.64
CA ILE A 210 1.07 4.05 14.82
C ILE A 210 1.79 3.38 15.99
N ASN A 211 2.51 2.29 15.73
CA ASN A 211 3.20 1.52 16.76
C ASN A 211 4.39 2.25 17.39
N ASP A 212 4.95 3.28 16.75
CA ASP A 212 6.02 4.08 17.37
C ASP A 212 5.50 4.80 18.63
N SER A 213 4.22 5.18 18.64
CA SER A 213 3.58 5.87 19.76
C SER A 213 3.60 5.06 21.06
N GLU A 214 3.54 3.72 20.96
CA GLU A 214 3.55 2.81 22.10
C GLU A 214 4.86 2.92 22.89
N LYS A 215 6.00 2.91 22.18
CA LYS A 215 7.33 3.01 22.79
C LYS A 215 7.55 4.39 23.40
N VAL A 216 7.16 5.46 22.70
CA VAL A 216 7.36 6.83 23.22
C VAL A 216 6.50 7.07 24.44
N LEU A 217 5.21 6.68 24.42
CA LEU A 217 4.33 6.80 25.58
C LEU A 217 4.85 5.98 26.77
N SER A 218 5.28 4.74 26.54
CA SER A 218 5.82 3.88 27.60
C SER A 218 7.05 4.52 28.28
N ASN A 219 7.95 5.10 27.49
CA ASN A 219 9.12 5.80 28.03
C ASN A 219 8.72 7.03 28.86
N LEU A 220 7.70 7.78 28.44
CA LEU A 220 7.19 8.94 29.19
C LEU A 220 6.57 8.51 30.52
N LEU A 221 5.78 7.43 30.54
CA LEU A 221 5.12 6.91 31.73
C LEU A 221 6.10 6.27 32.73
N CYS A 222 7.22 5.72 32.25
CA CYS A 222 8.28 5.17 33.10
C CYS A 222 9.13 6.24 33.81
N TYR A 223 8.94 7.53 33.52
CA TYR A 223 9.65 8.58 34.24
C TYR A 223 9.27 8.54 35.74
N PRO A 224 10.24 8.54 36.68
CA PRO A 224 9.97 8.43 38.11
C PRO A 224 9.44 9.76 38.65
N PHE A 225 8.22 10.11 38.24
CA PHE A 225 7.58 11.38 38.53
C PHE A 225 7.38 11.56 40.03
N TYR A 226 6.93 10.52 40.73
CA TYR A 226 6.70 10.57 42.18
C TYR A 226 8.01 10.78 42.95
N GLU A 227 9.08 10.04 42.61
CA GLU A 227 10.39 10.22 43.24
C GLU A 227 10.92 11.64 43.01
N THR A 228 10.73 12.17 41.80
CA THR A 228 11.13 13.54 41.44
C THR A 228 10.41 14.57 42.32
N LEU A 229 9.10 14.45 42.50
CA LEU A 229 8.31 15.35 43.35
C LEU A 229 8.69 15.26 44.84
N THR A 230 9.11 14.07 45.29
CA THR A 230 9.52 13.84 46.69
C THR A 230 10.99 14.17 46.96
N SER A 231 11.80 14.43 45.93
CA SER A 231 13.20 14.82 46.10
C SER A 231 13.29 16.21 46.76
N ALA A 232 14.16 16.35 47.77
CA ALA A 232 14.25 17.54 48.62
C ALA A 232 14.62 18.83 47.85
N ASP A 233 15.19 18.70 46.66
CA ASP A 233 15.59 19.83 45.81
C ASP A 233 14.40 20.52 45.12
N TYR A 234 13.27 19.82 44.91
CA TYR A 234 12.10 20.39 44.25
C TYR A 234 11.38 21.44 45.12
N TRP A 235 11.36 21.23 46.43
CA TRP A 235 10.75 22.13 47.41
C TRP A 235 11.59 23.40 47.67
N MET A 236 12.86 23.41 47.27
CA MET A 236 13.76 24.58 47.37
C MET A 236 13.55 25.59 46.22
N MET A 237 12.82 25.24 45.16
CA MET A 237 12.57 26.10 43.99
C MET A 237 11.21 26.85 44.00
N GLY A 238 10.48 26.85 45.11
CA GLY A 238 9.48 27.91 45.39
C GLY A 238 8.15 27.87 44.63
N PHE A 239 7.73 26.76 44.04
CA PHE A 239 6.38 26.64 43.46
C PHE A 239 5.36 26.11 44.49
N VAL A 240 4.58 27.06 45.02
CA VAL A 240 3.23 26.97 45.61
C VAL A 240 2.80 25.63 46.23
N LYS A 241 2.63 25.65 47.57
CA LYS A 241 1.85 24.65 48.31
C LYS A 241 0.39 24.66 47.85
N SER A 242 -0.05 23.62 47.16
CA SER A 242 -1.44 23.19 47.18
C SER A 242 -1.51 21.66 47.09
N PRO A 243 -2.12 20.97 48.06
CA PRO A 243 -2.35 19.54 47.95
C PRO A 243 -3.53 19.34 46.98
N ILE A 244 -3.24 18.82 45.79
CA ILE A 244 -4.28 18.25 44.93
C ILE A 244 -4.65 16.92 45.60
N ALA A 245 -5.79 16.90 46.27
CA ALA A 245 -6.45 15.68 46.69
C ALA A 245 -7.04 14.99 45.45
N CYS A 246 -6.78 13.68 45.35
CA CYS A 246 -7.35 12.78 44.34
C CYS A 246 -8.89 12.82 44.29
#